data_AF-A0A9P6IT11-F1
#
_entry.id   AF-A0A9P6IT11-F1
#
_cell.length_a   1.000
_cell.length_b   1.000
_cell.length_c   1.000
_cell.angle_alpha   90.00
_cell.angle_beta   90.00
_cell.angle_gamma   90.00
#
_symmetry.space_group_name_H-M   'P 1'
#
loop_
_entity.id
_entity.type
_entity.pdbx_description
1 polymer ?
#
loop_
_entity_poly.entity_id
_entity_poly.type
_entity_poly.pdbx_seq_one_letter_code
_entity_poly.pdbx_strand_id
1 'polypeptide(L)'
;REVAKLARGEFDEQLGKITICLTSSTEATEFYTAVRKANGVLELDISMSWECTKSDLDIFRTALKSSRVSIVRALAEALKINKTLTNLDLQRNSIAYKGGQSLAEALKVNKTLRNLILAVNAIGDGGGQVLAKALKINKTLTNLNLAVNSIGHSGGQALAESLKVNNTLAKLDLTNNSIRCQGAQALAEALKITRL
;
A
#
# COMPACT_ATOMS: atom_id res chain seq x y z
N ARG A 1 5.89 6.62 -24.11
CA ARG A 1 6.17 7.94 -24.73
C ARG A 1 4.95 8.89 -24.71
N GLU A 2 3.77 8.52 -25.21
CA GLU A 2 2.58 9.43 -25.17
C GLU A 2 2.12 9.78 -23.73
N VAL A 3 2.12 8.80 -22.83
CA VAL A 3 1.78 9.00 -21.40
C VAL A 3 2.70 10.00 -20.70
N ALA A 4 4.01 10.01 -21.03
CA ALA A 4 4.98 10.93 -20.45
C ALA A 4 4.80 12.37 -20.97
N LYS A 5 4.44 12.52 -22.26
CA LYS A 5 4.16 13.83 -22.86
C LYS A 5 2.91 14.49 -22.28
N LEU A 6 1.87 13.72 -21.95
CA LEU A 6 0.60 14.23 -21.42
C LEU A 6 0.68 14.80 -20.00
N ALA A 7 1.63 14.32 -19.19
CA ALA A 7 1.72 14.68 -17.78
C ALA A 7 3.06 15.31 -17.39
N ARG A 8 3.77 15.91 -18.35
CA ARG A 8 5.12 16.51 -18.17
C ARG A 8 6.10 15.59 -17.44
N GLY A 9 6.01 14.28 -17.71
CA GLY A 9 6.82 13.26 -17.06
C GLY A 9 8.08 12.90 -17.83
N GLU A 10 9.04 12.32 -17.14
CA GLU A 10 10.26 11.76 -17.71
C GLU A 10 10.06 10.26 -17.99
N PHE A 11 10.47 9.81 -19.16
CA PHE A 11 10.49 8.39 -19.52
C PHE A 11 11.93 7.92 -19.66
N ASP A 12 12.34 7.01 -18.77
CA ASP A 12 13.61 6.30 -18.86
C ASP A 12 13.42 5.04 -19.70
N GLU A 13 13.99 5.07 -20.91
CA GLU A 13 13.92 3.97 -21.88
C GLU A 13 14.74 2.74 -21.48
N GLN A 14 15.80 2.92 -20.70
CA GLN A 14 16.65 1.80 -20.27
C GLN A 14 15.97 0.99 -19.16
N LEU A 15 15.21 1.66 -18.30
CA LEU A 15 14.50 1.02 -17.18
C LEU A 15 13.03 0.72 -17.48
N GLY A 16 12.48 1.24 -18.59
CA GLY A 16 11.04 1.20 -18.85
C GLY A 16 10.22 1.93 -17.78
N LYS A 17 10.83 2.94 -17.14
CA LYS A 17 10.28 3.70 -16.00
C LYS A 17 9.71 5.02 -16.49
N ILE A 18 8.48 5.34 -16.09
CA ILE A 18 7.88 6.66 -16.28
C ILE A 18 7.77 7.35 -14.92
N THR A 19 8.32 8.56 -14.78
CA THR A 19 8.19 9.42 -13.60
C THR A 19 7.31 10.61 -13.96
N ILE A 20 6.18 10.78 -13.27
CA ILE A 20 5.20 11.82 -13.57
C ILE A 20 4.84 12.59 -12.29
N CYS A 21 4.89 13.92 -12.38
CA CYS A 21 4.41 14.79 -11.32
C CYS A 21 3.10 15.43 -11.77
N LEU A 22 2.00 15.01 -11.15
CA LEU A 22 0.69 15.59 -11.41
C LEU A 22 0.52 16.78 -10.44
N THR A 23 0.04 17.91 -10.95
CA THR A 23 -0.14 19.15 -10.15
C THR A 23 -1.60 19.50 -9.88
N SER A 24 -2.54 18.84 -10.55
CA SER A 24 -3.99 19.01 -10.33
C SER A 24 -4.80 17.73 -10.60
N SER A 25 -6.03 17.67 -10.08
CA SER A 25 -6.96 16.55 -10.32
C SER A 25 -7.39 16.43 -11.79
N THR A 26 -7.43 17.54 -12.53
CA THR A 26 -7.72 17.55 -13.97
C THR A 26 -6.61 16.87 -14.76
N GLU A 27 -5.35 17.24 -14.50
CA GLU A 27 -4.18 16.58 -15.11
C GLU A 27 -4.15 15.08 -14.77
N ALA A 28 -4.54 14.73 -13.54
CA ALA A 28 -4.65 13.36 -13.11
C ALA A 28 -5.66 12.57 -13.95
N THR A 29 -6.84 13.13 -14.21
CA THR A 29 -7.91 12.47 -14.98
C THR A 29 -7.50 12.19 -16.43
N GLU A 30 -6.86 13.15 -17.09
CA GLU A 30 -6.34 12.99 -18.45
C GLU A 30 -5.22 11.95 -18.49
N PHE A 31 -4.29 12.03 -17.55
CA PHE A 31 -3.22 11.06 -17.38
C PHE A 31 -3.76 9.64 -17.14
N TYR A 32 -4.76 9.48 -16.27
CA TYR A 32 -5.41 8.21 -15.98
C TYR A 32 -6.08 7.62 -17.23
N THR A 33 -6.69 8.45 -18.05
CA THR A 33 -7.25 8.03 -19.35
C THR A 33 -6.16 7.56 -20.30
N ALA A 34 -5.00 8.22 -20.28
CA ALA A 34 -3.83 7.82 -21.09
C ALA A 34 -3.21 6.51 -20.61
N VAL A 35 -3.06 6.31 -19.29
CA VAL A 35 -2.52 5.08 -18.69
C VAL A 35 -3.38 3.86 -19.02
N ARG A 36 -4.72 4.01 -19.09
CA ARG A 36 -5.62 2.93 -19.53
C ARG A 36 -5.34 2.44 -20.95
N LYS A 37 -4.83 3.30 -21.83
CA LYS A 37 -4.56 3.00 -23.24
C LYS A 37 -3.12 2.55 -23.48
N ALA A 38 -2.25 2.67 -22.47
CA ALA A 38 -0.83 2.42 -22.62
C ALA A 38 -0.48 0.93 -22.47
N ASN A 39 0.10 0.35 -23.52
CA ASN A 39 0.72 -0.96 -23.49
C ASN A 39 2.22 -0.83 -23.17
N GLY A 40 2.75 -1.67 -22.28
CA GLY A 40 4.20 -1.80 -22.03
C GLY A 40 4.81 -0.92 -20.92
N VAL A 41 4.01 -0.28 -20.06
CA VAL A 41 4.56 0.41 -18.87
C VAL A 41 4.78 -0.61 -17.75
N LEU A 42 6.05 -0.93 -17.49
CA LEU A 42 6.44 -1.90 -16.45
C LEU A 42 6.45 -1.26 -15.06
N GLU A 43 6.83 0.01 -14.99
CA GLU A 43 7.00 0.73 -13.72
C GLU A 43 6.63 2.22 -13.88
N LEU A 44 5.65 2.68 -13.09
CA LEU A 44 5.13 4.06 -13.12
C LEU A 44 5.30 4.67 -11.75
N ASP A 45 5.99 5.80 -11.68
CA ASP A 45 6.22 6.57 -10.47
C ASP A 45 5.38 7.83 -10.60
N ILE A 46 4.44 8.04 -9.68
CA ILE A 46 3.55 9.20 -9.73
C ILE A 46 3.62 9.90 -8.39
N SER A 47 4.10 11.13 -8.42
CA SER A 47 3.96 12.07 -7.32
C SER A 47 2.79 13.00 -7.60
N MET A 48 1.93 13.19 -6.61
CA MET A 48 0.82 14.13 -6.66
C MET A 48 1.16 15.28 -5.72
N SER A 49 1.02 16.53 -6.14
CA SER A 49 1.35 17.71 -5.31
C SER A 49 0.13 18.45 -4.75
N TRP A 50 -1.08 17.92 -4.96
CA TRP A 50 -2.32 18.45 -4.38
C TRP A 50 -2.90 17.54 -3.30
N GLU A 51 -3.84 18.07 -2.54
CA GLU A 51 -4.59 17.30 -1.55
C GLU A 51 -5.61 16.39 -2.25
N CYS A 52 -5.23 15.13 -2.50
CA CYS A 52 -6.13 14.16 -3.13
C CYS A 52 -7.39 13.93 -2.29
N THR A 53 -8.54 14.08 -2.92
CA THR A 53 -9.83 13.67 -2.36
C THR A 53 -10.01 12.16 -2.47
N LYS A 54 -11.01 11.62 -1.76
CA LYS A 54 -11.43 10.22 -1.94
C LYS A 54 -11.79 9.92 -3.41
N SER A 55 -12.46 10.85 -4.08
CA SER A 55 -12.84 10.71 -5.49
C SER A 55 -11.62 10.59 -6.40
N ASP A 56 -10.59 11.41 -6.16
CA ASP A 56 -9.35 11.35 -6.95
C ASP A 56 -8.68 9.97 -6.83
N LEU A 57 -8.62 9.43 -5.60
CA LEU A 57 -8.06 8.11 -5.34
C LEU A 57 -8.88 6.97 -5.94
N ASP A 58 -10.21 7.10 -5.98
CA ASP A 58 -11.10 6.11 -6.60
C ASP A 58 -10.98 6.11 -8.13
N ILE A 59 -10.90 7.29 -8.77
CA ILE A 59 -10.61 7.42 -10.20
C ILE A 59 -9.24 6.81 -10.50
N PHE A 60 -8.26 7.12 -9.65
CA PHE A 60 -6.90 6.61 -9.78
C PHE A 60 -6.84 5.09 -9.69
N ARG A 61 -7.47 4.51 -8.66
CA ARG A 61 -7.63 3.07 -8.46
C ARG A 61 -8.26 2.42 -9.68
N THR A 62 -9.33 3.02 -10.20
CA THR A 62 -10.08 2.46 -11.34
C THR A 62 -9.26 2.47 -12.63
N ALA A 63 -8.53 3.56 -12.89
CA ALA A 63 -7.68 3.65 -14.08
C ALA A 63 -6.51 2.68 -14.05
N LEU A 64 -5.93 2.51 -12.87
CA LEU A 64 -4.80 1.62 -12.69
C LEU A 64 -5.19 0.13 -12.73
N LYS A 65 -6.43 -0.25 -12.34
CA LYS A 65 -6.94 -1.63 -12.50
C LYS A 65 -6.90 -2.15 -13.94
N SER A 66 -6.99 -1.26 -14.92
CA SER A 66 -6.91 -1.60 -16.35
C SER A 66 -5.47 -1.57 -16.90
N SER A 67 -4.49 -1.17 -16.09
CA SER A 67 -3.08 -1.03 -16.47
C SER A 67 -2.23 -2.18 -15.92
N ARG A 68 -1.11 -2.50 -16.58
CA ARG A 68 -0.10 -3.49 -16.10
C ARG A 68 0.89 -2.91 -15.08
N VAL A 69 0.73 -1.64 -14.73
CA VAL A 69 1.58 -0.89 -13.81
C VAL A 69 1.30 -1.26 -12.35
N SER A 70 2.34 -1.31 -11.51
CA SER A 70 2.19 -1.45 -10.06
C SER A 70 1.53 -0.22 -9.44
N ILE A 71 0.20 -0.29 -9.33
CA ILE A 71 -0.75 0.69 -8.78
C ILE A 71 -0.30 1.27 -7.42
N VAL A 72 0.41 0.44 -6.67
CA VAL A 72 0.59 0.62 -5.23
C VAL A 72 1.63 1.67 -4.89
N ARG A 73 2.67 1.84 -5.71
CA ARG A 73 3.74 2.80 -5.38
C ARG A 73 3.21 4.23 -5.41
N ALA A 74 2.55 4.61 -6.49
CA ALA A 74 1.98 5.94 -6.62
C ALA A 74 0.90 6.24 -5.57
N LEU A 75 0.08 5.24 -5.25
CA LEU A 75 -0.90 5.36 -4.18
C LEU A 75 -0.22 5.56 -2.82
N ALA A 76 0.90 4.87 -2.58
CA ALA A 76 1.69 5.05 -1.37
C ALA A 76 2.28 6.47 -1.29
N GLU A 77 2.79 7.04 -2.40
CA GLU A 77 3.27 8.42 -2.42
C GLU A 77 2.14 9.42 -2.14
N ALA A 78 0.96 9.27 -2.75
CA ALA A 78 -0.21 10.09 -2.41
C ALA A 78 -0.60 9.94 -0.94
N LEU A 79 -0.56 8.73 -0.39
CA LEU A 79 -0.90 8.48 1.00
C LEU A 79 0.06 9.20 1.97
N LYS A 80 1.33 9.43 1.60
CA LYS A 80 2.28 10.16 2.46
C LYS A 80 1.84 11.60 2.74
N ILE A 81 1.28 12.26 1.74
CA ILE A 81 0.85 13.67 1.83
C ILE A 81 -0.64 13.82 2.14
N ASN A 82 -1.43 12.77 1.96
CA ASN A 82 -2.87 12.82 2.16
C ASN A 82 -3.21 13.02 3.65
N LYS A 83 -3.99 14.08 3.93
CA LYS A 83 -4.36 14.48 5.30
C LYS A 83 -5.79 14.14 5.70
N THR A 84 -6.56 13.48 4.85
CA THR A 84 -8.02 13.34 5.02
C THR A 84 -8.52 11.91 4.96
N LEU A 85 -7.83 11.02 4.23
CA LEU A 85 -8.23 9.65 4.02
C LEU A 85 -8.07 8.82 5.29
N THR A 86 -9.19 8.34 5.81
CA THR A 86 -9.23 7.46 6.98
C THR A 86 -9.37 5.99 6.63
N ASN A 87 -9.85 5.67 5.43
CA ASN A 87 -10.18 4.32 5.00
C ASN A 87 -9.65 4.05 3.60
N LEU A 88 -8.89 2.96 3.44
CA LEU A 88 -8.33 2.55 2.17
C LEU A 88 -8.52 1.04 1.97
N ASP A 89 -9.22 0.67 0.90
CA ASP A 89 -9.38 -0.71 0.47
C ASP A 89 -8.55 -0.97 -0.78
N LEU A 90 -7.65 -1.95 -0.69
CA LEU A 90 -6.84 -2.45 -1.79
C LEU A 90 -6.90 -3.97 -1.89
N GLN A 91 -8.02 -4.58 -1.53
CA GLN A 91 -8.20 -6.02 -1.70
C GLN A 91 -8.10 -6.43 -3.18
N ARG A 92 -7.40 -7.55 -3.47
CA ARG A 92 -7.24 -8.15 -4.82
C ARG A 92 -6.58 -7.22 -5.85
N ASN A 93 -5.44 -6.60 -5.50
CA ASN A 93 -4.67 -5.72 -6.39
C ASN A 93 -3.24 -6.21 -6.67
N SER A 94 -2.93 -7.49 -6.40
CA SER A 94 -1.61 -8.09 -6.68
C SER A 94 -0.44 -7.25 -6.17
N ILE A 95 -0.60 -6.67 -4.97
CA ILE A 95 0.35 -5.73 -4.37
C ILE A 95 1.76 -6.36 -4.27
N ALA A 96 1.80 -7.66 -3.95
CA ALA A 96 3.02 -8.43 -3.75
C ALA A 96 3.97 -7.78 -2.72
N TYR A 97 5.19 -8.30 -2.63
CA TYR A 97 6.21 -7.77 -1.73
C TYR A 97 6.52 -6.27 -1.99
N LYS A 98 6.77 -5.90 -3.26
CA LYS A 98 7.18 -4.53 -3.62
C LYS A 98 6.12 -3.49 -3.26
N GLY A 99 4.85 -3.76 -3.54
CA GLY A 99 3.77 -2.85 -3.14
C GLY A 99 3.58 -2.79 -1.63
N GLY A 100 3.77 -3.91 -0.92
CA GLY A 100 3.76 -3.95 0.54
C GLY A 100 4.85 -3.06 1.15
N GLN A 101 6.04 -3.03 0.55
CA GLN A 101 7.13 -2.14 0.93
C GLN A 101 6.76 -0.67 0.73
N SER A 102 6.20 -0.28 -0.42
CA SER A 102 5.76 1.10 -0.65
C SER A 102 4.70 1.55 0.37
N LEU A 103 3.69 0.72 0.63
CA LEU A 103 2.66 1.02 1.63
C LEU A 103 3.23 1.12 3.04
N ALA A 104 4.20 0.28 3.40
CA ALA A 104 4.87 0.36 4.69
C ALA A 104 5.57 1.71 4.89
N GLU A 105 6.28 2.22 3.87
CA GLU A 105 6.90 3.55 3.95
C GLU A 105 5.86 4.66 4.08
N ALA A 106 4.75 4.57 3.35
CA ALA A 106 3.66 5.54 3.46
C ALA A 106 3.02 5.56 4.84
N LEU A 107 2.79 4.38 5.44
CA LEU A 107 2.21 4.26 6.77
C LEU A 107 3.08 4.88 7.87
N LYS A 108 4.41 4.90 7.74
CA LYS A 108 5.28 5.53 8.77
C LYS A 108 4.98 7.01 8.94
N VAL A 109 4.69 7.70 7.83
CA VAL A 109 4.50 9.16 7.82
C VAL A 109 3.03 9.57 7.84
N ASN A 110 2.13 8.78 7.23
CA ASN A 110 0.70 9.09 7.22
C ASN A 110 0.12 9.09 8.65
N LYS A 111 -0.66 10.12 9.00
CA LYS A 111 -1.25 10.30 10.33
C LYS A 111 -2.79 10.26 10.35
N THR A 112 -3.40 9.88 9.24
CA THR A 112 -4.85 10.06 9.01
C THR A 112 -5.54 8.73 8.73
N LEU A 113 -4.86 7.80 8.08
CA LEU A 113 -5.39 6.48 7.80
C LEU A 113 -5.64 5.71 9.10
N ARG A 114 -6.87 5.20 9.24
CA ARG A 114 -7.36 4.40 10.35
C ARG A 114 -7.61 2.96 9.94
N ASN A 115 -8.12 2.73 8.74
CA ASN A 115 -8.49 1.43 8.22
C ASN A 115 -7.81 1.12 6.88
N LEU A 116 -7.08 0.01 6.82
CA LEU A 116 -6.39 -0.46 5.63
C LEU A 116 -6.72 -1.93 5.33
N ILE A 117 -7.33 -2.18 4.17
CA ILE A 117 -7.69 -3.53 3.72
C ILE A 117 -6.75 -3.97 2.61
N LEU A 118 -5.97 -5.01 2.85
CA LEU A 118 -4.98 -5.57 1.94
C LEU A 118 -5.23 -7.05 1.63
N ALA A 119 -6.46 -7.54 1.82
CA ALA A 119 -6.73 -8.95 1.61
C ALA A 119 -6.43 -9.43 0.16
N VAL A 120 -6.00 -10.69 0.00
CA VAL A 120 -5.78 -11.32 -1.31
C VAL A 120 -4.77 -10.56 -2.19
N ASN A 121 -3.54 -10.36 -1.69
CA ASN A 121 -2.55 -9.53 -2.37
C ASN A 121 -1.14 -10.14 -2.49
N ALA A 122 -0.95 -11.38 -2.04
CA ALA A 122 0.31 -12.10 -2.11
C ALA A 122 1.52 -11.33 -1.54
N ILE A 123 1.31 -10.58 -0.45
CA ILE A 123 2.34 -9.74 0.20
C ILE A 123 3.53 -10.57 0.69
N GLY A 124 3.30 -11.80 1.16
CA GLY A 124 4.32 -12.73 1.63
C GLY A 124 5.02 -12.31 2.93
N ASP A 125 5.99 -13.12 3.36
CA ASP A 125 6.75 -12.90 4.60
C ASP A 125 7.50 -11.57 4.61
N GLY A 126 8.23 -11.25 3.54
CA GLY A 126 8.98 -9.99 3.43
C GLY A 126 8.06 -8.77 3.53
N GLY A 127 6.86 -8.86 2.94
CA GLY A 127 5.87 -7.80 2.99
C GLY A 127 5.25 -7.65 4.39
N GLY A 128 4.99 -8.78 5.08
CA GLY A 128 4.57 -8.77 6.48
C GLY A 128 5.60 -8.14 7.42
N GLN A 129 6.89 -8.41 7.21
CA GLN A 129 7.98 -7.82 8.02
C GLN A 129 8.11 -6.30 7.85
N VAL A 130 8.01 -5.78 6.63
CA VAL A 130 8.08 -4.33 6.39
C VAL A 130 6.85 -3.61 6.94
N LEU A 131 5.66 -4.20 6.81
CA LEU A 131 4.45 -3.68 7.43
C LEU A 131 4.53 -3.69 8.96
N ALA A 132 5.10 -4.74 9.56
CA ALA A 132 5.35 -4.79 10.99
C ALA A 132 6.27 -3.66 11.47
N LYS A 133 7.36 -3.37 10.73
CA LYS A 133 8.24 -2.22 11.02
C LYS A 133 7.46 -0.90 10.95
N ALA A 134 6.60 -0.73 9.95
CA ALA A 134 5.75 0.45 9.83
C ALA A 134 4.77 0.57 10.99
N LEU A 135 4.16 -0.53 11.45
CA LEU A 135 3.27 -0.54 12.62
C LEU A 135 3.98 -0.10 13.91
N LYS A 136 5.26 -0.39 14.10
CA LYS A 136 5.98 0.11 15.29
C LYS A 136 5.98 1.64 15.36
N ILE A 137 5.98 2.30 14.21
CA ILE A 137 6.08 3.77 14.05
C ILE A 137 4.69 4.42 13.91
N ASN A 138 3.80 3.82 13.12
CA ASN A 138 2.47 4.36 12.89
C ASN A 138 1.61 4.26 14.17
N LYS A 139 1.04 5.39 14.59
CA LYS A 139 0.19 5.51 15.79
C LYS A 139 -1.23 5.94 15.45
N THR A 140 -1.70 5.63 14.24
CA THR A 140 -2.99 6.13 13.74
C THR A 140 -3.85 5.01 13.16
N LEU A 141 -3.24 4.01 12.55
CA LEU A 141 -3.95 2.86 12.01
C LEU A 141 -4.54 2.03 13.17
N THR A 142 -5.85 1.83 13.12
CA THR A 142 -6.63 1.06 14.09
C THR A 142 -7.04 -0.30 13.52
N ASN A 143 -7.18 -0.41 12.20
CA ASN A 143 -7.64 -1.62 11.53
C ASN A 143 -6.73 -1.97 10.36
N LEU A 144 -6.18 -3.19 10.36
CA LEU A 144 -5.38 -3.74 9.28
C LEU A 144 -5.90 -5.13 8.90
N ASN A 145 -6.34 -5.30 7.66
CA ASN A 145 -6.70 -6.61 7.12
C ASN A 145 -5.62 -7.13 6.18
N LEU A 146 -4.97 -8.22 6.57
CA LEU A 146 -3.95 -8.95 5.81
C LEU A 146 -4.40 -10.37 5.46
N ALA A 147 -5.70 -10.66 5.44
CA ALA A 147 -6.20 -11.99 5.10
C ALA A 147 -5.74 -12.46 3.71
N VAL A 148 -5.44 -13.75 3.55
CA VAL A 148 -5.06 -14.35 2.25
C VAL A 148 -3.86 -13.63 1.60
N ASN A 149 -2.74 -13.49 2.32
CA ASN A 149 -1.53 -12.81 1.81
C ASN A 149 -0.29 -13.69 1.75
N SER A 150 -0.43 -15.00 1.98
CA SER A 150 0.69 -15.95 2.03
C SER A 150 1.77 -15.54 3.04
N ILE A 151 1.39 -14.86 4.12
CA ILE A 151 2.30 -14.52 5.22
C ILE A 151 2.63 -15.80 5.99
N GLY A 152 3.92 -16.09 6.12
CA GLY A 152 4.48 -17.25 6.80
C GLY A 152 4.76 -17.00 8.27
N HIS A 153 5.56 -17.88 8.88
CA HIS A 153 5.99 -17.73 10.28
C HIS A 153 6.84 -16.50 10.51
N SER A 154 7.71 -16.14 9.56
CA SER A 154 8.66 -15.03 9.75
C SER A 154 7.92 -13.68 9.75
N GLY A 155 6.94 -13.52 8.86
CA GLY A 155 6.06 -12.36 8.84
C GLY A 155 5.13 -12.32 10.05
N GLY A 156 4.59 -13.48 10.46
CA GLY A 156 3.79 -13.61 11.69
C GLY A 156 4.54 -13.19 12.96
N GLN A 157 5.79 -13.64 13.12
CA GLN A 157 6.66 -13.24 14.23
C GLN A 157 6.95 -11.74 14.22
N ALA A 158 7.25 -11.17 13.06
CA ALA A 158 7.50 -9.73 12.96
C ALA A 158 6.26 -8.91 13.34
N LEU A 159 5.08 -9.32 12.89
CA LEU A 159 3.80 -8.70 13.27
C LEU A 159 3.55 -8.84 14.77
N ALA A 160 3.81 -10.00 15.37
CA ALA A 160 3.71 -10.17 16.82
C ALA A 160 4.61 -9.17 17.57
N GLU A 161 5.87 -9.02 17.14
CA GLU A 161 6.81 -8.06 17.72
C GLU A 161 6.38 -6.59 17.52
N SER A 162 5.64 -6.27 16.46
CA SER A 162 5.10 -4.91 16.30
C SER A 162 3.91 -4.65 17.21
N LEU A 163 3.06 -5.65 17.45
CA LEU A 163 1.93 -5.55 18.36
C LEU A 163 2.35 -5.25 19.80
N LYS A 164 3.45 -5.85 20.28
CA LYS A 164 3.98 -5.61 21.65
C LYS A 164 4.28 -4.12 21.95
N VAL A 165 4.48 -3.29 20.92
CA VAL A 165 4.80 -1.86 21.06
C VAL A 165 3.81 -0.93 20.36
N ASN A 166 2.86 -1.47 19.61
CA ASN A 166 1.80 -0.71 18.97
C ASN A 166 0.53 -0.79 19.81
N ASN A 167 0.14 0.34 20.39
CA ASN A 167 -1.03 0.46 21.25
C ASN A 167 -2.22 1.13 20.54
N THR A 168 -2.17 1.28 19.21
CA THR A 168 -3.19 1.98 18.42
C THR A 168 -3.98 1.06 17.52
N LEU A 169 -3.35 -0.02 17.05
CA LEU A 169 -4.02 -1.06 16.28
C LEU A 169 -4.99 -1.80 17.22
N ALA A 170 -6.26 -1.83 16.83
CA ALA A 170 -7.36 -2.46 17.54
C ALA A 170 -7.90 -3.69 16.80
N LYS A 171 -7.54 -3.88 15.53
CA LYS A 171 -7.91 -5.06 14.75
C LYS A 171 -6.82 -5.43 13.75
N LEU A 172 -6.37 -6.67 13.82
CA LEU A 172 -5.51 -7.30 12.82
C LEU A 172 -6.17 -8.59 12.31
N ASP A 173 -6.47 -8.67 11.02
CA ASP A 173 -6.96 -9.89 10.39
C ASP A 173 -5.84 -10.59 9.63
N LEU A 174 -5.51 -11.81 10.06
CA LEU A 174 -4.51 -12.68 9.42
C LEU A 174 -5.11 -13.98 8.89
N THR A 175 -6.44 -14.05 8.74
CA THR A 175 -7.15 -15.24 8.29
C THR A 175 -6.60 -15.75 6.96
N ASN A 176 -6.53 -17.07 6.79
CA ASN A 176 -6.05 -17.73 5.57
C ASN A 176 -4.62 -17.29 5.17
N ASN A 177 -3.73 -17.14 6.15
CA ASN A 177 -2.28 -17.04 5.93
C ASN A 177 -1.56 -18.31 6.40
N SER A 178 -0.30 -18.46 6.00
CA SER A 178 0.56 -19.61 6.32
C SER A 178 1.40 -19.38 7.58
N ILE A 179 0.81 -18.78 8.61
CA ILE A 179 1.52 -18.30 9.82
C ILE A 179 2.29 -19.42 10.55
N ARG A 180 1.81 -20.68 10.45
CA ARG A 180 2.41 -21.87 11.08
C ARG A 180 2.54 -21.74 12.60
N CYS A 181 3.02 -22.80 13.26
CA CYS A 181 3.07 -22.88 14.72
C CYS A 181 3.92 -21.79 15.36
N GLN A 182 5.10 -21.50 14.81
CA GLN A 182 6.02 -20.51 15.36
C GLN A 182 5.47 -19.08 15.29
N GLY A 183 4.84 -18.71 14.17
CA GLY A 183 4.17 -17.41 14.05
C GLY A 183 2.94 -17.31 14.94
N ALA A 184 2.17 -18.40 15.05
CA ALA A 184 0.97 -18.43 15.89
C ALA A 184 1.31 -18.32 17.38
N GLN A 185 2.37 -19.00 17.84
CA GLN A 185 2.87 -18.89 19.20
C GLN A 185 3.30 -17.45 19.52
N ALA A 186 4.07 -16.82 18.62
CA ALA A 186 4.51 -15.44 18.82
C ALA A 186 3.32 -14.46 18.90
N LEU A 187 2.32 -14.62 18.03
CA LEU A 187 1.09 -13.82 18.07
C LEU A 187 0.32 -14.06 19.37
N ALA A 188 0.18 -15.32 19.82
CA ALA A 188 -0.48 -15.64 21.08
C ALA A 188 0.23 -15.01 22.29
N GLU A 189 1.55 -14.99 22.30
CA GLU A 189 2.34 -14.33 23.36
C GLU A 189 2.18 -12.80 23.32
N ALA A 190 2.16 -12.19 22.14
CA ALA A 190 1.89 -10.76 22.01
C ALA A 190 0.49 -10.40 22.52
N LEU A 191 -0.53 -11.18 22.15
CA LEU A 191 -1.92 -10.94 22.55
C LEU A 191 -2.14 -10.95 24.07
N LYS A 192 -1.31 -11.66 24.85
CA LYS A 192 -1.38 -11.65 26.33
C LYS A 192 -1.10 -10.27 26.93
N ILE A 193 -0.37 -9.42 26.23
CA ILE A 193 0.07 -8.11 26.74
C ILE A 193 -0.47 -6.93 25.92
N THR A 194 -1.16 -7.18 24.82
CA THR A 194 -1.77 -6.14 23.97
C THR A 194 -3.27 -6.03 24.19
N ARG A 195 -3.86 -4.90 23.79
CA ARG A 195 -5.31 -4.66 23.85
C ARG A 195 -6.02 -4.91 22.50
N LEU A 196 -5.42 -5.76 21.67
CA LEU A 196 -5.90 -6.12 20.33
C LEU A 196 -7.02 -7.17 20.42
#